data_AF-L8ELC4-F1
#
_entry.id   AF-L8ELC4-F1
#
_cell.length_a   1.000
_cell.length_b   1.000
_cell.length_c   1.000
_cell.angle_alpha   90.00
_cell.angle_beta   90.00
_cell.angle_gamma   90.00
#
_symmetry.space_group_name_H-M   'P 1'
#
loop_
_entity.id
_entity.type
_entity.pdbx_description
1 polymer ?
#
loop_
_entity_poly.entity_id
_entity_poly.type
_entity_poly.pdbx_seq_one_letter_code
_entity_poly.pdbx_strand_id
1 'polypeptide(L)'
;MLTIHRVHAVRRAADGAPVPGHAVVVSGDRIEAIGPYEELYERYGERARVREWDGVLTPGRHEPHGTAYLEAAYHPDPREAGDLGTAPLTGDALTALGMTETRWGASARRGVQRLLATGTTSIAGPFTHPAVRTAVARSGLRGGSAPRPLAPGAPADFAVFTEDGRCLVTVLGGRLVHRGR
;
A
#
# COMPACT_ATOMS: atom_id res chain seq x y z
N MET A 1 -10.79 1.99 16.29
CA MET A 1 -11.33 3.19 15.62
C MET A 1 -12.22 2.73 14.48
N LEU A 2 -13.43 3.28 14.38
CA LEU A 2 -14.38 3.00 13.31
C LEU A 2 -14.26 4.10 12.24
N THR A 3 -14.13 3.74 10.96
CA THR A 3 -13.95 4.70 9.85
C THR A 3 -14.83 4.32 8.67
N ILE A 4 -15.49 5.30 8.05
CA ILE A 4 -16.15 5.14 6.74
C ILE A 4 -15.25 5.75 5.67
N HIS A 5 -14.88 4.95 4.68
CA HIS A 5 -14.20 5.42 3.47
C HIS A 5 -15.24 5.64 2.38
N ARG A 6 -15.62 6.91 2.18
CA ARG A 6 -16.47 7.35 1.09
C ARG A 6 -15.62 7.55 -0.16
N VAL A 7 -16.07 6.95 -1.25
CA VAL A 7 -15.38 6.88 -2.55
C VAL A 7 -16.41 6.92 -3.66
N HIS A 8 -15.98 7.10 -4.91
CA HIS A 8 -16.88 7.06 -6.07
C HIS A 8 -17.44 5.67 -6.31
N ALA A 9 -16.59 4.65 -6.14
CA ALA A 9 -16.96 3.26 -6.31
C ALA A 9 -16.06 2.32 -5.49
N VAL A 10 -16.57 1.13 -5.21
CA VAL A 10 -15.79 0.05 -4.60
C VAL A 10 -15.70 -1.12 -5.57
N ARG A 11 -14.47 -1.50 -5.92
CA ARG A 11 -14.16 -2.74 -6.63
C ARG A 11 -13.75 -3.79 -5.61
N ARG A 12 -14.45 -4.94 -5.56
CA ARG A 12 -14.20 -5.97 -4.54
C ARG A 12 -13.07 -6.95 -4.89
N ALA A 13 -12.90 -7.29 -6.17
CA ALA A 13 -11.82 -8.16 -6.65
C ALA A 13 -10.98 -7.42 -7.71
N ALA A 14 -9.72 -7.79 -7.92
CA ALA A 14 -8.82 -7.06 -8.83
C ALA A 14 -9.39 -6.92 -10.26
N ASP A 15 -10.06 -7.96 -10.73
CA ASP A 15 -10.74 -8.11 -12.03
C ASP A 15 -12.25 -7.80 -11.98
N GLY A 16 -12.79 -7.47 -10.81
CA GLY A 16 -14.21 -7.18 -10.63
C GLY A 16 -14.61 -5.80 -11.15
N ALA A 17 -15.89 -5.65 -11.51
CA ALA A 17 -16.45 -4.34 -11.82
C ALA A 17 -16.51 -3.44 -10.56
N PRO A 18 -16.17 -2.14 -10.66
CA PRO A 18 -16.40 -1.20 -9.57
C PRO A 18 -17.91 -0.96 -9.41
N VAL A 19 -18.39 -0.93 -8.16
CA VAL A 19 -19.79 -0.62 -7.82
C VAL A 19 -19.89 0.83 -7.36
N PRO A 20 -20.53 1.73 -8.12
CA PRO A 20 -20.66 3.14 -7.77
C PRO A 20 -21.46 3.37 -6.49
N GLY A 21 -21.18 4.48 -5.79
CA GLY A 21 -21.91 4.91 -4.58
C GLY A 21 -21.68 4.03 -3.34
N HIS A 22 -20.91 2.95 -3.46
CA HIS A 22 -20.52 2.12 -2.33
C HIS A 22 -19.38 2.77 -1.52
N ALA A 23 -19.37 2.49 -0.22
CA ALA A 23 -18.33 2.84 0.73
C ALA A 23 -17.85 1.61 1.50
N VAL A 24 -16.73 1.76 2.22
CA VAL A 24 -16.16 0.71 3.07
C VAL A 24 -16.07 1.19 4.52
N VAL A 25 -16.65 0.41 5.44
CA VAL A 25 -16.50 0.63 6.88
C VAL A 25 -15.38 -0.25 7.40
N VAL A 26 -14.47 0.35 8.16
CA VAL A 26 -13.33 -0.32 8.78
C VAL A 26 -13.45 -0.20 10.30
N SER A 27 -13.35 -1.33 11.00
CA SER A 27 -13.30 -1.42 12.46
C SER A 27 -11.97 -2.05 12.87
N GLY A 28 -11.08 -1.24 13.47
CA GLY A 28 -9.74 -1.71 13.83
C GLY A 28 -8.93 -2.08 12.59
N ASP A 29 -8.57 -3.36 12.45
CA ASP A 29 -7.80 -3.89 11.32
C ASP A 29 -8.67 -4.64 10.29
N ARG A 30 -10.00 -4.65 10.44
CA ARG A 30 -10.94 -5.39 9.60
C ARG A 30 -11.93 -4.51 8.86
N ILE A 31 -12.37 -5.01 7.71
CA ILE A 31 -13.53 -4.51 7.01
C ILE A 31 -14.77 -4.95 7.78
N GLU A 32 -15.55 -3.99 8.26
CA GLU A 32 -16.81 -4.22 8.95
C GLU A 32 -17.96 -4.41 7.95
N ALA A 33 -18.06 -3.52 6.95
CA ALA A 33 -19.13 -3.54 5.97
C ALA A 33 -18.71 -2.91 4.64
N ILE A 34 -19.36 -3.34 3.55
CA ILE A 34 -19.23 -2.76 2.21
C ILE A 34 -20.65 -2.67 1.62
N GLY A 35 -21.07 -1.47 1.21
CA GLY A 35 -22.44 -1.22 0.73
C GLY A 35 -22.65 0.25 0.37
N PRO A 36 -23.88 0.65 0.03
CA PRO A 36 -24.22 2.04 -0.29
C PRO A 36 -23.82 3.00 0.82
N TYR A 37 -23.23 4.15 0.46
CA TYR A 37 -22.74 5.10 1.46
C TYR A 37 -23.82 5.57 2.43
N GLU A 38 -25.01 5.91 1.93
CA GLU A 38 -26.09 6.45 2.77
C GLU A 38 -26.54 5.44 3.85
N GLU A 39 -26.73 4.16 3.49
CA GLU A 39 -27.08 3.09 4.44
C GLU A 39 -25.98 2.88 5.51
N LEU A 40 -24.71 2.98 5.12
CA LEU A 40 -23.59 2.85 6.05
C LEU A 40 -23.46 4.09 6.94
N TYR A 41 -23.74 5.28 6.39
CA TYR A 41 -23.70 6.52 7.15
C TYR A 41 -24.83 6.56 8.19
N GLU A 42 -26.05 6.13 7.85
CA GLU A 42 -27.14 5.99 8.81
C GLU A 42 -26.77 5.02 9.95
N ARG A 43 -26.13 3.89 9.63
CA ARG A 43 -25.80 2.85 10.64
C ARG A 43 -24.58 3.19 11.51
N TYR A 44 -23.58 3.84 10.94
CA TYR A 44 -22.26 3.99 11.56
C TYR A 44 -21.83 5.46 11.75
N GLY A 45 -22.46 6.42 11.06
CA GLY A 45 -21.99 7.81 10.93
C GLY A 45 -21.85 8.57 12.24
N GLU A 46 -22.70 8.29 13.24
CA GLU A 46 -22.59 8.92 14.57
C GLU A 46 -21.29 8.56 15.30
N ARG A 47 -20.72 7.37 15.03
CA ARG A 47 -19.55 6.82 15.74
C ARG A 47 -18.31 6.72 14.86
N ALA A 48 -18.48 6.76 13.55
CA ALA A 48 -17.41 6.52 12.60
C ALA A 48 -16.82 7.83 12.08
N ARG A 49 -15.49 7.88 12.00
CA ARG A 49 -14.82 8.96 11.27
C ARG A 49 -15.08 8.79 9.77
N VAL A 50 -15.65 9.78 9.11
CA VAL A 50 -15.78 9.78 7.65
C VAL A 50 -14.48 10.28 7.01
N ARG A 51 -14.02 9.57 5.99
CA ARG A 51 -12.90 9.96 5.11
C ARG A 51 -13.36 9.87 3.68
N GLU A 52 -13.28 10.98 2.98
CA GLU A 52 -13.67 11.08 1.58
C GLU A 52 -12.44 11.02 0.68
N TRP A 53 -12.56 10.30 -0.42
CA TRP A 53 -11.54 10.18 -1.45
C TRP A 53 -12.17 10.27 -2.84
N ASP A 54 -11.54 11.05 -3.70
CA ASP A 54 -11.95 11.27 -5.08
C ASP A 54 -11.45 10.13 -6.00
N GLY A 55 -11.93 8.90 -5.78
CA GLY A 55 -11.43 7.74 -6.51
C GLY A 55 -12.19 6.44 -6.27
N VAL A 56 -11.63 5.34 -6.77
CA VAL A 56 -12.16 3.98 -6.65
C VAL A 56 -11.34 3.20 -5.63
N LEU A 57 -12.01 2.63 -4.63
CA LEU A 57 -11.39 1.75 -3.64
C LEU A 57 -11.29 0.32 -4.19
N THR A 58 -10.10 -0.27 -4.17
CA THR A 58 -9.83 -1.61 -4.70
C THR A 58 -9.01 -2.44 -3.69
N PRO A 59 -8.92 -3.77 -3.82
CA PRO A 59 -7.78 -4.50 -3.27
C PRO A 59 -6.48 -3.80 -3.65
N GLY A 60 -5.49 -3.78 -2.75
CA GLY A 60 -4.20 -3.18 -3.06
C GLY A 60 -3.46 -3.90 -4.19
N ARG A 61 -2.27 -3.40 -4.55
CA ARG A 61 -1.39 -4.06 -5.52
C ARG A 61 -0.52 -5.12 -4.84
N HIS A 62 -0.08 -6.09 -5.64
CA HIS A 62 0.95 -7.05 -5.26
C HIS A 62 2.22 -6.79 -6.05
N GLU A 63 3.36 -6.78 -5.37
CA GLU A 63 4.69 -6.74 -5.97
C GLU A 63 5.26 -8.16 -6.03
N PRO A 64 5.27 -8.83 -7.20
CA PRO A 64 5.73 -10.21 -7.34
C PRO A 64 7.25 -10.35 -7.36
N HIS A 65 8.00 -9.27 -7.56
CA HIS A 65 9.46 -9.27 -7.69
C HIS A 65 10.13 -8.55 -6.52
N GLY A 66 9.64 -8.78 -5.29
CA GLY A 66 10.10 -8.06 -4.11
C GLY A 66 11.60 -8.14 -3.86
N THR A 67 12.23 -9.31 -4.03
CA THR A 67 13.69 -9.47 -3.91
C THR A 67 14.45 -8.64 -4.95
N ALA A 68 13.99 -8.65 -6.20
CA ALA A 68 14.60 -7.81 -7.24
C ALA A 68 14.46 -6.32 -6.88
N TYR A 69 13.30 -5.93 -6.35
CA TYR A 69 12.99 -4.56 -6.01
C TYR A 69 13.70 -4.05 -4.74
N LEU A 70 13.94 -4.90 -3.74
CA LEU A 70 14.48 -4.47 -2.42
C LEU A 70 15.90 -4.97 -2.12
N GLU A 71 16.38 -6.02 -2.79
CA GLU A 71 17.70 -6.62 -2.55
C GLU A 71 18.61 -6.57 -3.80
N ALA A 72 18.04 -6.50 -5.01
CA ALA A 72 18.81 -6.31 -6.25
C ALA A 72 18.78 -4.87 -6.77
N ALA A 73 18.25 -3.93 -5.98
CA ALA A 73 18.20 -2.52 -6.31
C ALA A 73 18.54 -1.63 -5.10
N TYR A 74 19.28 -0.55 -5.36
CA TYR A 74 19.45 0.54 -4.42
C TYR A 74 18.44 1.65 -4.72
N HIS A 75 17.68 2.08 -3.70
CA HIS A 75 16.78 3.23 -3.77
C HIS A 75 17.46 4.44 -3.10
N PRO A 76 17.99 5.41 -3.88
CA PRO A 76 18.78 6.50 -3.33
C PRO A 76 18.03 7.36 -2.31
N ASP A 77 18.75 7.83 -1.28
CA ASP A 77 18.22 8.88 -0.39
C ASP A 77 18.07 10.18 -1.20
N PRO A 78 17.04 11.01 -0.94
CA PRO A 78 16.91 12.32 -1.61
C PRO A 78 18.15 13.21 -1.52
N ARG A 79 18.98 13.06 -0.48
CA ARG A 79 20.25 13.80 -0.34
C ARG A 79 21.33 13.34 -1.31
N GLU A 80 21.26 12.10 -1.79
CA GLU A 80 22.19 11.52 -2.76
C GLU A 80 21.73 11.77 -4.21
N ALA A 81 20.58 12.43 -4.41
CA ALA A 81 19.98 12.59 -5.74
C ALA A 81 20.85 13.41 -6.72
N GLY A 82 21.71 14.30 -6.23
CA GLY A 82 22.65 15.04 -7.07
C GLY A 82 23.71 14.13 -7.72
N ASP A 83 24.13 13.08 -7.01
CA ASP A 83 25.22 12.20 -7.43
C ASP A 83 24.69 10.91 -8.09
N LEU A 84 23.59 10.36 -7.55
CA LEU A 84 23.05 9.05 -7.93
C LEU A 84 21.74 9.12 -8.71
N GLY A 85 21.13 10.30 -8.80
CA GLY A 85 19.77 10.46 -9.32
C GLY A 85 18.70 9.90 -8.37
N THR A 86 17.46 9.82 -8.86
CA THR A 86 16.28 9.38 -8.07
C THR A 86 15.73 8.03 -8.50
N ALA A 87 16.22 7.49 -9.62
CA ALA A 87 15.88 6.17 -10.11
C ALA A 87 16.59 5.09 -9.27
N PRO A 88 15.99 3.90 -9.10
CA PRO A 88 16.70 2.79 -8.48
C PRO A 88 17.95 2.40 -9.30
N LEU A 89 19.05 2.12 -8.62
CA LEU A 89 20.28 1.62 -9.23
C LEU A 89 20.34 0.09 -9.13
N THR A 90 20.72 -0.58 -10.22
CA THR A 90 20.77 -2.04 -10.34
C THR A 90 22.05 -2.48 -11.04
N GLY A 91 22.37 -3.78 -11.01
CA GLY A 91 23.52 -4.34 -11.75
C GLY A 91 24.85 -3.67 -11.39
N ASP A 92 25.66 -3.33 -12.39
CA ASP A 92 26.99 -2.73 -12.18
C ASP A 92 26.94 -1.43 -11.37
N ALA A 93 25.89 -0.61 -11.54
CA ALA A 93 25.72 0.62 -10.78
C ALA A 93 25.47 0.35 -9.29
N LEU A 94 24.81 -0.76 -8.95
CA LEU A 94 24.66 -1.22 -7.57
C LEU A 94 25.96 -1.83 -7.04
N THR A 95 26.64 -2.67 -7.84
CA THR A 95 27.90 -3.33 -7.46
C THR A 95 29.02 -2.32 -7.19
N ALA A 96 29.03 -1.19 -7.90
CA ALA A 96 29.97 -0.10 -7.67
C ALA A 96 29.75 0.62 -6.32
N LEU A 97 28.60 0.42 -5.66
CA LEU A 97 28.33 1.02 -4.35
C LEU A 97 28.96 0.17 -3.24
N GLY A 98 29.67 0.85 -2.33
CA GLY A 98 30.04 0.26 -1.04
C GLY A 98 28.80 0.06 -0.15
N MET A 99 28.07 -1.04 -0.37
CA MET A 99 26.81 -1.33 0.31
C MET A 99 27.04 -1.83 1.75
N THR A 100 26.78 -0.95 2.71
CA THR A 100 26.76 -1.29 4.14
C THR A 100 25.37 -1.74 4.59
N GLU A 101 25.26 -2.44 5.72
CA GLU A 101 23.96 -2.79 6.33
C GLU A 101 23.06 -1.56 6.56
N THR A 102 23.65 -0.43 6.96
CA THR A 102 22.92 0.84 7.11
C THR A 102 22.34 1.31 5.77
N ARG A 103 23.12 1.23 4.68
CA ARG A 103 22.69 1.63 3.34
C ARG A 103 21.61 0.68 2.80
N TRP A 104 21.72 -0.63 3.03
CA TRP A 104 20.66 -1.60 2.74
C TRP A 104 19.36 -1.26 3.47
N GLY A 105 19.43 -0.97 4.77
CA GLY A 105 18.25 -0.59 5.55
C GLY A 105 17.59 0.71 5.07
N ALA A 106 18.39 1.71 4.70
CA ALA A 106 17.88 2.98 4.16
C ALA A 106 17.20 2.77 2.80
N SER A 107 17.87 2.05 1.89
CA SER A 107 17.33 1.64 0.59
C SER A 107 16.01 0.91 0.73
N ALA A 108 15.94 -0.11 1.59
CA ALA A 108 14.75 -0.93 1.78
C ALA A 108 13.56 -0.10 2.26
N ARG A 109 13.76 0.80 3.24
CA ARG A 109 12.70 1.70 3.72
C ARG A 109 12.23 2.63 2.61
N ARG A 110 13.14 3.15 1.79
CA ARG A 110 12.79 4.01 0.64
C ARG A 110 12.01 3.23 -0.41
N GLY A 111 12.45 2.03 -0.77
CA GLY A 111 11.76 1.14 -1.70
C GLY A 111 10.35 0.79 -1.23
N VAL A 112 10.20 0.41 0.05
CA VAL A 112 8.89 0.19 0.68
C VAL A 112 8.00 1.42 0.58
N GLN A 113 8.50 2.62 0.89
CA GLN A 113 7.70 3.85 0.77
C GLN A 113 7.24 4.12 -0.67
N ARG A 114 8.08 3.80 -1.67
CA ARG A 114 7.70 3.88 -3.09
C ARG A 114 6.59 2.88 -3.45
N LEU A 115 6.68 1.64 -2.96
CA LEU A 115 5.63 0.63 -3.16
C LEU A 115 4.31 1.04 -2.51
N LEU A 116 4.36 1.55 -1.28
CA LEU A 116 3.17 2.08 -0.62
C LEU A 116 2.59 3.26 -1.40
N ALA A 117 3.43 4.13 -1.98
CA ALA A 117 2.96 5.22 -2.83
C ALA A 117 2.27 4.76 -4.13
N THR A 118 2.43 3.50 -4.55
CA THR A 118 1.75 2.93 -5.71
C THR A 118 0.49 2.13 -5.34
N GLY A 119 0.11 2.07 -4.07
CA GLY A 119 -1.03 1.27 -3.61
C GLY A 119 -0.69 -0.19 -3.30
N THR A 120 0.59 -0.54 -3.16
CA THR A 120 1.02 -1.92 -2.88
C THR A 120 0.69 -2.30 -1.43
N THR A 121 0.02 -3.44 -1.26
CA THR A 121 -0.35 -3.98 0.06
C THR A 121 0.28 -5.34 0.33
N SER A 122 0.73 -6.06 -0.70
CA SER A 122 1.49 -7.30 -0.55
C SER A 122 2.74 -7.35 -1.43
N ILE A 123 3.73 -8.12 -1.01
CA ILE A 123 5.01 -8.26 -1.68
C ILE A 123 5.52 -9.70 -1.56
N ALA A 124 6.07 -10.23 -2.65
CA ALA A 124 6.71 -11.53 -2.66
C ALA A 124 8.11 -11.46 -2.02
N GLY A 125 8.37 -12.40 -1.12
CA GLY A 125 9.72 -12.71 -0.63
C GLY A 125 10.20 -14.07 -1.15
N PRO A 126 11.18 -14.72 -0.50
CA PRO A 126 11.82 -14.33 0.76
C PRO A 126 12.89 -13.24 0.60
N PHE A 127 13.26 -12.61 1.73
CA PHE A 127 14.33 -11.60 1.82
C PHE A 127 15.50 -12.13 2.63
N THR A 128 16.70 -12.05 2.06
CA THR A 128 17.95 -12.54 2.64
C THR A 128 18.60 -11.53 3.59
N HIS A 129 18.45 -10.23 3.33
CA HIS A 129 19.03 -9.17 4.15
C HIS A 129 18.19 -8.90 5.41
N PRO A 130 18.79 -8.93 6.63
CA PRO A 130 18.08 -8.64 7.88
C PRO A 130 17.45 -7.25 7.92
N ALA A 131 18.14 -6.25 7.37
CA ALA A 131 17.65 -4.88 7.29
C ALA A 131 16.40 -4.76 6.39
N VAL A 132 16.35 -5.53 5.29
CA VAL A 132 15.21 -5.58 4.36
C VAL A 132 14.01 -6.26 5.02
N ARG A 133 14.21 -7.43 5.65
CA ARG A 133 13.15 -8.10 6.44
C ARG A 133 12.54 -7.17 7.48
N THR A 134 13.40 -6.43 8.20
CA THR A 134 12.95 -5.47 9.21
C THR A 134 12.13 -4.34 8.60
N ALA A 135 12.57 -3.78 7.47
CA ALA A 135 11.85 -2.71 6.78
C ALA A 135 10.46 -3.18 6.31
N VAL A 136 10.38 -4.35 5.68
CA VAL A 136 9.10 -4.93 5.21
C VAL A 136 8.19 -5.23 6.40
N ALA A 137 8.67 -5.90 7.45
CA ALA A 137 7.87 -6.22 8.63
C ALA A 137 7.29 -4.97 9.31
N ARG A 138 8.10 -3.91 9.47
CA ARG A 138 7.64 -2.65 10.10
C ARG A 138 6.66 -1.86 9.24
N SER A 139 6.68 -2.04 7.92
CA SER A 139 5.74 -1.40 7.01
C SER A 139 4.32 -1.94 7.12
N GLY A 140 4.19 -3.21 7.51
CA GLY A 140 2.92 -3.95 7.51
C GLY A 140 2.54 -4.55 6.17
N LEU A 141 3.38 -4.42 5.12
CA LEU A 141 3.18 -5.12 3.84
C LEU A 141 3.01 -6.62 4.09
N ARG A 142 2.01 -7.22 3.45
CA ARG A 142 1.76 -8.65 3.57
C ARG A 142 2.77 -9.41 2.73
N GLY A 143 3.49 -10.34 3.35
CA GLY A 143 4.30 -11.31 2.60
C GLY A 143 3.42 -12.34 1.90
N GLY A 144 3.87 -12.85 0.75
CA GLY A 144 3.24 -13.99 0.08
C GLY A 144 2.58 -13.61 -1.23
N SER A 145 1.31 -14.00 -1.41
CA SER A 145 0.60 -13.94 -2.70
C SER A 145 -0.24 -12.68 -2.88
N ALA A 146 -0.94 -12.62 -4.02
CA ALA A 146 -1.81 -11.52 -4.41
C ALA A 146 -2.89 -11.20 -3.36
N PRO A 147 -3.40 -9.95 -3.33
CA PRO A 147 -4.30 -9.50 -2.28
C PRO A 147 -5.66 -10.16 -2.45
N ARG A 148 -6.30 -10.47 -1.32
CA ARG A 148 -7.62 -11.11 -1.33
C ARG A 148 -8.71 -10.12 -1.73
N PRO A 149 -9.83 -10.60 -2.29
CA PRO A 149 -11.01 -9.76 -2.48
C PRO A 149 -11.46 -9.09 -1.18
N LEU A 150 -11.99 -7.87 -1.29
CA LEU A 150 -12.58 -7.13 -0.19
C LEU A 150 -13.90 -7.77 0.21
N ALA A 151 -14.01 -8.13 1.49
CA ALA A 151 -15.21 -8.69 2.08
C ALA A 151 -15.29 -8.30 3.57
N PRO A 152 -16.50 -8.21 4.14
CA PRO A 152 -16.66 -8.14 5.60
C PRO A 152 -15.85 -9.23 6.32
N GLY A 153 -15.16 -8.86 7.41
CA GLY A 153 -14.25 -9.71 8.17
C GLY A 153 -12.83 -9.85 7.59
N ALA A 154 -12.60 -9.47 6.34
CA ALA A 154 -11.26 -9.48 5.75
C ALA A 154 -10.36 -8.39 6.38
N PRO A 155 -9.03 -8.55 6.35
CA PRO A 155 -8.11 -7.47 6.68
C PRO A 155 -8.41 -6.21 5.87
N ALA A 156 -8.37 -5.05 6.52
CA ALA A 156 -8.51 -3.75 5.87
C ALA A 156 -7.20 -3.37 5.15
N ASP A 157 -6.90 -4.11 4.09
CA ASP A 157 -5.75 -3.94 3.21
C ASP A 157 -6.25 -3.54 1.81
N PHE A 158 -6.24 -2.25 1.49
CA PHE A 158 -6.78 -1.71 0.23
C PHE A 158 -6.07 -0.44 -0.20
N ALA A 159 -6.32 0.00 -1.42
CA ALA A 159 -5.89 1.29 -1.93
C ALA A 159 -7.04 2.01 -2.61
N VAL A 160 -6.94 3.33 -2.71
CA VAL A 160 -7.86 4.14 -3.53
C VAL A 160 -7.07 4.77 -4.66
N PHE A 161 -7.59 4.65 -5.88
CA PHE A 161 -6.99 5.19 -7.08
C PHE A 161 -7.91 6.21 -7.74
N THR A 162 -7.35 7.28 -8.26
CA THR A 162 -8.04 8.17 -9.20
C THR A 162 -8.23 7.48 -10.55
N GLU A 163 -9.04 8.08 -11.42
CA GLU A 163 -9.31 7.56 -12.76
C GLU A 163 -8.05 7.41 -13.62
N ASP A 164 -7.07 8.31 -13.46
CA ASP A 164 -5.76 8.26 -14.10
C ASP A 164 -4.80 7.20 -13.49
N GLY A 165 -5.25 6.45 -12.47
CA GLY A 165 -4.49 5.38 -11.83
C GLY A 165 -3.51 5.82 -10.75
N ARG A 166 -3.45 7.11 -10.38
CA ARG A 166 -2.65 7.59 -9.24
C ARG A 166 -3.24 7.11 -7.91
N CYS A 167 -2.37 6.66 -7.01
CA CYS A 167 -2.79 6.23 -5.67
C CYS A 167 -3.04 7.44 -4.77
N LEU A 168 -4.26 7.54 -4.23
CA LEU A 168 -4.62 8.56 -3.23
C LEU A 168 -4.29 8.11 -1.81
N VAL A 169 -4.45 6.83 -1.53
CA VAL A 169 -4.24 6.28 -0.19
C VAL A 169 -3.96 4.79 -0.25
N THR A 170 -3.11 4.32 0.64
CA THR A 170 -2.88 2.90 0.89
C THR A 170 -3.12 2.59 2.34
N VAL A 171 -3.91 1.55 2.58
CA VAL A 171 -4.34 1.12 3.90
C VAL A 171 -3.84 -0.29 4.15
N LEU A 172 -3.23 -0.49 5.33
CA LEU A 172 -2.77 -1.79 5.81
C LEU A 172 -3.24 -2.00 7.24
N GLY A 173 -4.08 -3.01 7.45
CA GLY A 173 -4.74 -3.29 8.72
C GLY A 173 -5.47 -2.06 9.26
N GLY A 174 -6.20 -1.35 8.39
CA GLY A 174 -6.98 -0.16 8.76
C GLY A 174 -6.16 1.11 9.01
N ARG A 175 -4.83 1.06 8.89
CA ARG A 175 -3.95 2.23 9.04
C ARG A 175 -3.63 2.84 7.68
N LEU A 176 -3.77 4.16 7.55
CA LEU A 176 -3.29 4.91 6.39
C LEU A 176 -1.76 4.92 6.39
N VAL A 177 -1.13 4.06 5.59
CA VAL A 177 0.34 3.93 5.51
C VAL A 177 0.94 4.80 4.40
N HIS A 178 0.12 5.20 3.44
CA HIS A 178 0.44 6.23 2.45
C HIS A 178 -0.79 7.11 2.23
N ARG A 179 -0.56 8.41 2.03
CA ARG A 179 -1.56 9.37 1.58
C ARG A 179 -0.91 10.24 0.50
N GLY A 180 -1.43 10.15 -0.72
CA GLY A 180 -1.07 11.00 -1.83
C GLY A 180 -1.43 12.45 -1.54
N ARG A 181 -0.66 13.36 -2.14
CA ARG A 181 -0.99 14.79 -2.17
C ARG A 181 -1.98 15.07 -3.29
#